data_AF-A0AAW1QHX9-F1
#
_entry.id   AF-A0AAW1QHX9-F1
#
_cell.length_a   1.000
_cell.length_b   1.000
_cell.length_c   1.000
_cell.angle_alpha   90.00
_cell.angle_beta   90.00
_cell.angle_gamma   90.00
#
_symmetry.space_group_name_H-M   'P 1'
#
loop_
_entity.id
_entity.type
_entity.pdbx_description
1 polymer ?
#
loop_
_entity_poly.entity_id
_entity_poly.type
_entity_poly.pdbx_seq_one_letter_code
_entity_poly.pdbx_strand_id
1 'polypeptide(L)'
;MCGPMSCSFCFGMSLFGTIFLGALALMVRNNYEYTGEWYDTKSDNHADLETERSNAVHDLASTAGIYAGFTVLSLLFVLYFTFRRRS
;
A
#
# COMPACT_ATOMS: atom_id res chain seq x y z
N MET A 1 -10.38 -22.41 4.12
CA MET A 1 -11.43 -21.48 3.66
C MET A 1 -11.42 -20.28 4.60
N CYS A 2 -11.20 -19.06 4.10
CA CYS A 2 -11.37 -17.85 4.92
C CYS A 2 -12.86 -17.75 5.30
N GLY A 3 -13.18 -17.71 6.58
CA GLY A 3 -14.55 -17.44 7.04
C GLY A 3 -14.97 -16.02 6.69
N PRO A 4 -16.28 -15.71 6.65
CA PRO A 4 -16.77 -14.38 6.25
C PRO A 4 -16.13 -13.24 7.06
N MET A 5 -15.90 -13.43 8.37
CA MET A 5 -15.16 -12.46 9.19
C MET A 5 -13.72 -12.25 8.75
N SER A 6 -12.98 -13.32 8.41
CA SER A 6 -11.58 -13.19 7.98
C SER A 6 -11.45 -12.54 6.60
N CYS A 7 -12.36 -12.81 5.67
CA CYS A 7 -12.29 -12.18 4.35
C CYS A 7 -12.68 -10.68 4.43
N SER A 8 -13.62 -10.29 5.31
CA SER A 8 -13.93 -8.87 5.59
C SER A 8 -12.78 -8.13 6.29
N PHE A 9 -12.11 -8.77 7.24
CA PHE A 9 -10.92 -8.19 7.89
C PHE A 9 -9.77 -8.01 6.89
N CYS A 10 -9.52 -9.02 6.04
CA CYS A 10 -8.50 -8.96 5.01
C CYS A 10 -8.79 -7.87 3.96
N PHE A 11 -10.06 -7.70 3.57
CA PHE A 11 -10.49 -6.60 2.72
C PHE A 11 -10.23 -5.23 3.39
N GLY A 12 -10.62 -5.06 4.65
CA GLY A 12 -10.42 -3.81 5.38
C GLY A 12 -8.94 -3.43 5.52
N MET A 13 -8.10 -4.39 5.92
CA MET A 13 -6.65 -4.19 6.03
C MET A 13 -6.01 -3.91 4.67
N SER A 14 -6.43 -4.60 3.62
CA SER A 14 -5.89 -4.39 2.28
C SER A 14 -6.27 -3.02 1.72
N LEU A 15 -7.52 -2.61 1.92
CA LEU A 15 -8.01 -1.30 1.49
C LEU A 15 -7.28 -0.17 2.22
N PHE A 16 -7.12 -0.29 3.55
CA PHE A 16 -6.36 0.67 4.34
C PHE A 16 -4.89 0.72 3.88
N GLY A 17 -4.26 -0.44 3.69
CA GLY A 17 -2.89 -0.55 3.20
C GLY A 17 -2.70 0.13 1.85
N THR A 18 -3.60 -0.08 0.89
CA THR A 18 -3.54 0.57 -0.42
C THR A 18 -3.65 2.10 -0.31
N ILE A 19 -4.62 2.60 0.46
CA ILE A 19 -4.83 4.06 0.60
C ILE A 19 -3.65 4.70 1.32
N PHE A 20 -3.20 4.10 2.42
CA PHE A 20 -2.11 4.62 3.24
C PHE A 20 -0.77 4.64 2.48
N LEU A 21 -0.41 3.51 1.85
CA LEU A 21 0.82 3.42 1.06
C LEU A 21 0.77 4.31 -0.18
N GLY A 22 -0.40 4.43 -0.82
CA GLY A 22 -0.59 5.35 -1.95
C GLY A 22 -0.44 6.82 -1.53
N ALA A 23 -0.99 7.20 -0.39
CA ALA A 23 -0.83 8.54 0.17
C ALA A 23 0.64 8.83 0.53
N LEU A 24 1.33 7.87 1.15
CA LEU A 24 2.76 7.99 1.44
C LEU A 24 3.59 8.12 0.16
N ALA A 25 3.34 7.32 -0.87
CA ALA A 25 4.04 7.43 -2.15
C ALA A 25 3.86 8.83 -2.79
N LEU A 26 2.67 9.41 -2.68
CA LEU A 26 2.40 10.77 -3.15
C LEU A 26 3.12 11.85 -2.32
N MET A 27 3.14 11.72 -0.99
CA MET A 27 3.86 12.63 -0.11
C MET A 27 5.37 12.59 -0.36
N VAL A 28 5.92 11.37 -0.44
CA VAL A 28 7.34 11.17 -0.76
C VAL A 28 7.64 11.72 -2.14
N ARG A 29 6.78 11.54 -3.15
CA ARG A 29 6.96 12.13 -4.49
C ARG A 29 6.91 13.67 -4.49
N ASN A 30 6.09 14.28 -3.63
CA ASN A 30 5.88 15.73 -3.59
C ASN A 30 6.83 16.50 -2.66
N ASN A 31 7.94 15.89 -2.21
CA ASN A 31 8.96 16.52 -1.37
C ASN A 31 8.38 17.01 -0.03
N TYR A 32 7.49 16.23 0.58
CA TYR A 32 6.89 16.63 1.85
C TYR A 32 7.96 16.64 2.95
N GLU A 33 8.10 17.78 3.62
CA GLU A 33 9.23 18.09 4.52
C GLU A 33 9.39 17.06 5.65
N TYR A 34 8.27 16.57 6.19
CA TYR A 34 8.23 15.54 7.26
C TYR A 34 8.49 14.10 6.78
N THR A 35 8.55 13.88 5.47
CA THR A 35 8.97 12.59 4.88
C THR A 35 10.45 12.57 4.51
N GLY A 36 11.12 13.72 4.51
CA GLY A 36 12.56 13.86 4.29
C GLY A 36 13.40 13.38 5.47
N GLU A 37 12.81 13.30 6.67
CA GLU A 37 13.47 12.86 7.92
C GLU A 37 13.99 11.42 7.85
N TRP A 38 13.44 10.60 6.94
CA TRP A 38 13.84 9.21 6.72
C TRP A 38 15.11 9.07 5.87
N TYR A 39 15.53 10.13 5.21
CA TYR A 39 16.72 10.16 4.35
C TYR A 39 17.82 10.92 5.09
N ASP A 40 18.84 10.17 5.54
CA ASP A 40 19.91 10.71 6.37
C ASP A 40 20.83 11.63 5.56
N THR A 41 20.59 12.93 5.66
CA THR A 41 21.40 13.96 5.00
C THR A 41 22.82 14.08 5.57
N LYS A 42 23.15 13.34 6.65
CA LYS A 42 24.47 13.38 7.32
C LYS A 42 25.41 12.21 6.99
N SER A 43 25.01 11.27 6.12
CA SER A 43 25.91 10.21 5.68
C SER A 43 26.97 10.79 4.73
N ASP A 44 28.26 10.59 5.04
CA ASP A 44 29.42 10.96 4.20
C ASP A 44 29.41 10.30 2.80
N ASN A 45 28.44 9.44 2.52
CA ASN A 45 28.16 8.91 1.20
C ASN A 45 26.99 9.68 0.60
N HIS A 46 27.30 10.72 -0.18
CA HIS A 46 26.35 11.41 -1.08
C HIS A 46 25.87 10.50 -2.22
N ALA A 47 25.35 9.31 -1.90
CA ALA A 47 24.60 8.51 -2.85
C ALA A 47 23.26 9.23 -3.07
N ASP A 48 23.29 10.19 -4.00
CA ASP A 48 22.18 10.85 -4.68
C ASP A 48 20.81 10.65 -4.02
N LEU A 49 20.45 11.53 -3.09
CA LEU A 49 19.20 11.50 -2.31
C LEU A 49 17.95 11.36 -3.21
N GLU A 50 18.02 11.89 -4.43
CA GLU A 50 16.96 11.75 -5.43
C GLU A 50 16.81 10.30 -5.91
N THR A 51 17.91 9.54 -6.00
CA THR A 51 17.90 8.11 -6.36
C THR A 51 17.29 7.25 -5.25
N GLU A 52 17.67 7.46 -3.98
CA GLU A 52 17.07 6.72 -2.85
C GLU A 52 15.57 7.00 -2.73
N ARG A 53 15.19 8.26 -2.94
CA ARG A 53 13.80 8.69 -2.91
C ARG A 53 12.99 8.11 -4.05
N SER A 54 13.53 8.10 -5.28
CA SER A 54 12.89 7.47 -6.43
C SER A 54 12.68 5.96 -6.19
N ASN A 55 13.67 5.28 -5.60
CA ASN A 55 13.56 3.86 -5.26
C ASN A 55 12.46 3.62 -4.21
N ALA A 56 12.40 4.44 -3.16
CA ALA A 56 11.37 4.34 -2.13
C ALA A 56 9.96 4.61 -2.67
N VAL A 57 9.78 5.58 -3.56
CA VAL A 57 8.50 5.82 -4.24
C VAL A 57 8.09 4.61 -5.06
N HIS A 58 9.03 4.00 -5.78
CA HIS A 58 8.78 2.81 -6.57
C HIS A 58 8.37 1.61 -5.71
N ASP A 59 9.05 1.39 -4.58
CA ASP A 59 8.73 0.31 -3.65
C ASP A 59 7.38 0.52 -2.95
N LEU A 60 7.08 1.75 -2.52
CA LEU A 60 5.77 2.12 -1.96
C LEU A 60 4.65 1.94 -2.98
N ALA A 61 4.87 2.36 -4.24
CA ALA A 61 3.88 2.21 -5.31
C ALA A 61 3.64 0.72 -5.67
N SER A 62 4.70 -0.08 -5.74
CA SER A 62 4.61 -1.52 -5.97
C SER A 62 3.83 -2.21 -4.84
N THR A 63 4.16 -1.90 -3.60
CA THR A 63 3.50 -2.47 -2.42
C THR A 63 2.02 -2.05 -2.37
N ALA A 64 1.70 -0.79 -2.65
CA ALA A 64 0.33 -0.31 -2.76
C ALA A 64 -0.46 -1.07 -3.83
N GLY A 65 0.18 -1.37 -4.98
CA GLY A 65 -0.39 -2.19 -6.05
C GLY A 65 -0.70 -3.63 -5.61
N ILE A 66 0.18 -4.26 -4.82
CA ILE A 66 -0.06 -5.60 -4.26
C ILE A 66 -1.29 -5.58 -3.35
N TYR A 67 -1.37 -4.63 -2.41
CA TYR A 67 -2.53 -4.48 -1.54
C TYR A 67 -3.82 -4.17 -2.33
N ALA A 68 -3.73 -3.42 -3.44
CA ALA A 68 -4.87 -3.14 -4.30
C ALA A 68 -5.39 -4.44 -4.96
N GLY A 69 -4.48 -5.30 -5.42
CA GLY A 69 -4.82 -6.63 -5.94
C GLY A 69 -5.53 -7.51 -4.90
N PHE A 70 -5.01 -7.55 -3.67
CA PHE A 70 -5.67 -8.27 -2.56
C PHE A 70 -7.04 -7.68 -2.22
N THR A 71 -7.20 -6.36 -2.30
CA THR A 71 -8.49 -5.69 -2.08
C THR A 71 -9.52 -6.14 -3.11
N VAL A 72 -9.17 -6.15 -4.40
CA VAL A 72 -10.07 -6.62 -5.48
C VAL A 72 -10.42 -8.09 -5.31
N LEU A 73 -9.42 -8.94 -5.04
CA LEU A 73 -9.63 -10.38 -4.83
C LEU A 73 -10.57 -10.64 -3.65
N SER A 74 -10.34 -9.96 -2.53
CA SER A 74 -11.18 -10.06 -1.33
C SER A 74 -12.60 -9.59 -1.59
N LEU A 75 -12.78 -8.51 -2.35
CA LEU A 75 -14.09 -8.01 -2.77
C LEU A 75 -14.85 -9.05 -3.61
N LEU A 76 -14.18 -9.68 -4.58
CA LEU A 76 -14.76 -10.74 -5.40
C LEU A 76 -15.19 -11.95 -4.56
N PHE A 77 -14.37 -12.35 -3.58
CA PHE A 77 -14.73 -13.41 -2.65
C PHE A 77 -15.96 -13.05 -1.80
N VAL A 78 -16.05 -11.83 -1.27
CA VAL A 78 -17.21 -11.36 -0.49
C VAL A 78 -18.46 -11.33 -1.37
N LEU A 79 -18.37 -10.83 -2.60
CA LEU A 79 -19.50 -10.80 -3.53
C LEU A 79 -19.95 -12.21 -3.90
N TYR A 80 -19.01 -13.11 -4.22
CA TYR A 80 -19.30 -14.51 -4.52
C TYR A 80 -19.98 -15.22 -3.35
N PHE A 81 -19.48 -15.03 -2.12
CA PHE A 81 -20.07 -15.64 -0.92
C PHE A 81 -21.48 -15.10 -0.64
N THR A 82 -21.67 -13.79 -0.82
CA THR A 82 -22.97 -13.11 -0.67
C THR A 82 -23.98 -13.61 -1.69
N PHE A 83 -23.57 -13.76 -2.95
CA PHE A 83 -24.44 -14.23 -4.03
C PHE A 83 -24.82 -15.70 -3.83
N ARG A 84 -23.85 -16.54 -3.47
CA ARG A 84 -24.08 -17.98 -3.20
C ARG A 84 -24.95 -18.24 -1.98
N ARG A 85 -24.97 -17.35 -0.98
CA ARG A 85 -25.88 -17.46 0.18
C ARG A 85 -27.33 -17.09 -0.13
N ARG A 86 -27.59 -16.43 -1.27
CA ARG A 86 -28.90 -15.91 -1.67
C ARG A 86 -29.63 -16.81 -2.69
N SER A 87 -28.93 -17.77 -3.28
CA SER A 87 -29.46 -18.81 -4.18
C SER A 87 -29.69 -20.12 -3.42
#